data_AF-A0A1R3XGQ5-F1
#
_entry.id   AF-A0A1R3XGQ5-F1
#
_cell.length_a   1.000
_cell.length_b   1.000
_cell.length_c   1.000
_cell.angle_alpha   90.00
_cell.angle_beta   90.00
_cell.angle_gamma   90.00
#
_symmetry.space_group_name_H-M   'P 1'
#
loop_
_entity.id
_entity.type
_entity.pdbx_description
1 polymer ?
#
loop_
_entity_poly.entity_id
_entity_poly.type
_entity_poly.pdbx_seq_one_letter_code
_entity_poly.pdbx_strand_id
1 'polypeptide(L)'
;MTPAATVVARYDAVKRAAVEQTLRKVVRGQGVAALALAVLWGFVTLLPIVAVAADGQGAAALLLALTLAVPLAIGALGVRQLRRRPRMPEVAVAITPTTVQFPALERPSAFAPAVRAEEWPREGTLAEIRPASGLLQTALVVFTRQDGRKRRRRTVSAENLDIDPRNLVDALGGPQPT
;
A
#
# COMPACT_ATOMS: atom_id res chain seq x y z
N MET A 1 -36.19 -18.81 1.52
CA MET A 1 -34.94 -18.03 1.64
C MET A 1 -34.46 -17.74 0.23
N THR A 2 -34.57 -16.51 -0.23
CA THR A 2 -34.03 -16.08 -1.54
C THR A 2 -32.50 -16.13 -1.45
N PRO A 3 -31.80 -16.75 -2.41
CA PRO A 3 -30.35 -16.76 -2.39
C PRO A 3 -29.85 -15.31 -2.40
N ALA A 4 -29.02 -14.97 -1.41
CA ALA A 4 -28.46 -13.63 -1.32
C ALA A 4 -27.67 -13.34 -2.60
N ALA A 5 -27.99 -12.23 -3.28
CA ALA A 5 -27.33 -11.87 -4.53
C ALA A 5 -25.83 -11.66 -4.30
N THR A 6 -25.04 -12.08 -5.29
CA THR A 6 -23.60 -11.78 -5.33
C THR A 6 -23.42 -10.34 -5.78
N VAL A 7 -22.70 -9.55 -4.99
CA VAL A 7 -22.40 -8.15 -5.31
C VAL A 7 -20.90 -8.00 -5.46
N VAL A 8 -20.44 -7.53 -6.62
CA VAL A 8 -19.03 -7.27 -6.89
C VAL A 8 -18.88 -5.77 -7.12
N ALA A 9 -18.10 -5.11 -6.27
CA ALA A 9 -17.69 -3.72 -6.51
C ALA A 9 -16.29 -3.70 -7.09
N ARG A 10 -16.15 -3.04 -8.22
CA ARG A 10 -14.86 -2.81 -8.87
C ARG A 10 -14.43 -1.37 -8.63
N TYR A 11 -13.14 -1.13 -8.79
CA TYR A 11 -12.67 0.22 -8.88
C TYR A 11 -13.03 0.79 -10.25
N ASP A 12 -13.53 2.03 -10.26
CA ASP A 12 -13.77 2.79 -11.48
C ASP A 12 -12.49 2.82 -12.33
N ALA A 13 -12.62 2.48 -13.62
CA ALA A 13 -11.45 2.27 -14.48
C ALA A 13 -10.63 3.55 -14.68
N VAL A 14 -11.28 4.72 -14.75
CA VAL A 14 -10.64 6.02 -14.97
C VAL A 14 -9.90 6.44 -13.70
N LYS A 15 -10.59 6.36 -12.54
CA LYS A 15 -10.00 6.68 -11.24
C LYS A 15 -8.86 5.73 -10.89
N ARG A 16 -9.02 4.43 -11.17
CA ARG A 16 -7.96 3.42 -11.02
C ARG A 16 -6.73 3.78 -11.84
N ALA A 17 -6.90 4.13 -13.13
CA ALA A 17 -5.78 4.52 -13.98
C ALA A 17 -5.07 5.78 -13.48
N ALA A 18 -5.82 6.79 -13.01
CA ALA A 18 -5.26 8.01 -12.43
C ALA A 18 -4.45 7.74 -11.14
N VAL A 19 -4.98 6.88 -10.26
CA VAL A 19 -4.30 6.44 -9.03
C VAL A 19 -3.03 5.67 -9.38
N GLU A 20 -3.08 4.72 -10.30
CA GLU A 20 -1.89 3.99 -10.76
C GLU A 20 -0.83 4.91 -11.35
N GLN A 21 -1.23 5.89 -12.18
CA GLN A 21 -0.29 6.85 -12.75
C GLN A 21 0.39 7.68 -11.66
N THR A 22 -0.37 8.11 -10.66
CA THR A 22 0.15 8.88 -9.52
C THR A 22 1.10 8.02 -8.68
N LEU A 23 0.72 6.78 -8.38
CA LEU A 23 1.57 5.82 -7.67
C LEU A 23 2.89 5.57 -8.42
N ARG A 24 2.83 5.39 -9.74
CA ARG A 24 4.04 5.24 -10.57
C ARG A 24 4.94 6.48 -10.51
N LYS A 25 4.37 7.69 -10.56
CA LYS A 25 5.14 8.94 -10.42
C LYS A 25 5.84 9.03 -9.07
N VAL A 26 5.10 8.75 -7.99
CA VAL A 26 5.64 8.80 -6.62
C VAL A 26 6.74 7.76 -6.42
N VAL A 27 6.51 6.50 -6.81
CA VAL A 27 7.51 5.43 -6.69
C VAL A 27 8.76 5.73 -7.52
N ARG A 28 8.60 6.28 -8.72
CA ARG A 28 9.75 6.73 -9.52
C ARG A 28 10.51 7.87 -8.85
N GLY A 29 9.81 8.87 -8.33
CA GLY A 29 10.42 9.98 -7.61
C GLY A 29 11.21 9.51 -6.38
N GLN A 30 10.64 8.61 -5.58
CA GLN A 30 11.32 8.01 -4.42
C GLN A 30 12.56 7.20 -4.84
N GLY A 31 12.46 6.43 -5.94
CA GLY A 31 13.61 5.71 -6.51
C GLY A 31 14.74 6.64 -6.95
N VAL A 32 14.41 7.73 -7.68
CA VAL A 32 15.40 8.73 -8.11
C VAL A 32 16.03 9.45 -6.92
N ALA A 33 15.22 9.87 -5.95
CA ALA A 33 15.72 10.52 -4.75
C ALA A 33 16.66 9.61 -3.94
N ALA A 34 16.33 8.32 -3.80
CA ALA A 34 17.19 7.35 -3.15
C ALA A 34 18.52 7.17 -3.89
N LEU A 35 18.50 7.13 -5.23
CA LEU A 35 19.72 7.08 -6.03
C LEU A 35 20.58 8.34 -5.85
N ALA A 36 19.96 9.52 -5.91
CA ALA A 36 20.66 10.79 -5.70
C ALA A 36 21.32 10.83 -4.31
N LEU A 37 20.59 10.40 -3.27
CA LEU A 37 21.10 10.31 -1.91
C LEU A 37 22.26 9.31 -1.79
N ALA A 38 22.14 8.14 -2.42
CA ALA A 38 23.21 7.14 -2.43
C ALA A 38 24.50 7.66 -3.07
N VAL A 39 24.38 8.38 -4.18
CA VAL A 39 25.51 9.00 -4.88
C VAL A 39 26.15 10.08 -4.01
N LEU A 40 25.35 11.00 -3.47
CA LEU A 40 25.86 12.08 -2.62
C LEU A 40 26.58 11.53 -1.38
N TRP A 41 25.95 10.56 -0.71
CA TRP A 41 26.52 9.93 0.47
C TRP A 41 27.80 9.16 0.13
N GLY A 42 27.81 8.44 -1.00
CA GLY A 42 28.99 7.75 -1.51
C GLY A 42 30.18 8.69 -1.66
N PHE A 43 29.98 9.87 -2.26
CA PHE A 43 31.04 10.88 -2.39
C PHE A 43 31.55 11.40 -1.04
N VAL A 44 30.64 11.69 -0.10
CA VAL A 44 31.02 12.16 1.25
C VAL A 44 31.87 11.12 1.98
N THR A 45 31.51 9.83 1.86
CA THR A 45 32.27 8.74 2.50
C THR A 45 33.57 8.41 1.78
N LEU A 46 33.67 8.68 0.48
CA LEU A 46 34.84 8.30 -0.32
C LEU A 46 36.07 9.14 0.04
N LEU A 47 35.90 10.44 0.28
CA LEU A 47 36.99 11.36 0.61
C LEU A 47 37.87 10.90 1.79
N PRO A 48 37.33 10.59 2.99
CA PRO A 48 38.15 10.13 4.11
C PRO A 48 38.79 8.76 3.85
N ILE A 49 38.12 7.87 3.09
CA ILE A 49 38.70 6.56 2.72
C ILE A 49 39.95 6.76 1.85
N VAL A 50 39.84 7.60 0.82
CA VAL A 50 40.96 7.88 -0.11
C VAL A 50 42.11 8.57 0.61
N ALA A 51 41.81 9.54 1.48
CA ALA A 51 42.84 10.23 2.28
C ALA A 51 43.64 9.25 3.15
N VAL A 52 42.93 8.43 3.94
CA VAL A 52 43.57 7.43 4.83
C VAL A 52 44.32 6.36 4.04
N ALA A 53 43.82 5.96 2.87
CA ALA A 53 44.52 5.03 1.99
C ALA A 53 45.80 5.64 1.39
N ALA A 54 45.77 6.92 0.99
CA ALA A 54 46.93 7.63 0.47
C ALA A 54 48.05 7.78 1.52
N ASP A 55 47.68 7.86 2.81
CA ASP A 55 48.61 7.87 3.94
C ASP A 55 49.20 6.47 4.27
N GLY A 56 48.94 5.45 3.43
CA GLY A 56 49.47 4.09 3.59
C GLY A 56 48.78 3.27 4.69
N GLN A 57 47.72 3.77 5.30
CA GLN A 57 46.99 3.09 6.37
C GLN A 57 45.92 2.13 5.84
N GLY A 58 46.36 1.10 5.10
CA GLY A 58 45.46 0.18 4.39
C GLY A 58 44.42 -0.50 5.28
N ALA A 59 44.77 -0.89 6.51
CA ALA A 59 43.83 -1.51 7.45
C ALA A 59 42.73 -0.54 7.92
N ALA A 60 43.06 0.73 8.17
CA ALA A 60 42.10 1.76 8.56
C ALA A 60 41.21 2.16 7.38
N ALA A 61 41.77 2.26 6.17
CA ALA A 61 40.99 2.48 4.95
C ALA A 61 39.99 1.34 4.68
N LEU A 62 40.37 0.09 4.92
CA LEU A 62 39.48 -1.08 4.84
C LEU A 62 38.31 -1.00 5.82
N LEU A 63 38.55 -0.59 7.07
CA LEU A 63 37.49 -0.38 8.06
C LEU A 63 36.54 0.74 7.64
N LEU A 64 37.07 1.85 7.12
CA LEU A 64 36.25 2.96 6.60
C LEU A 64 35.46 2.55 5.35
N ALA A 65 36.01 1.68 4.50
CA ALA A 65 35.32 1.18 3.31
C ALA A 65 34.04 0.40 3.64
N LEU A 66 33.92 -0.18 4.85
CA LEU A 66 32.67 -0.81 5.31
C LEU A 66 31.50 0.18 5.35
N THR A 67 31.77 1.47 5.55
CA THR A 67 30.73 2.51 5.56
C THR A 67 30.07 2.69 4.19
N LEU A 68 30.70 2.26 3.08
CA LEU A 68 30.12 2.25 1.73
C LEU A 68 28.96 1.24 1.60
N ALA A 69 28.80 0.31 2.54
CA ALA A 69 27.65 -0.59 2.53
C ALA A 69 26.32 0.16 2.60
N VAL A 70 26.27 1.30 3.32
CA VAL A 70 25.06 2.13 3.46
C VAL A 70 24.63 2.76 2.12
N PRO A 71 25.47 3.56 1.42
CA PRO A 71 25.09 4.11 0.12
C PRO A 71 24.79 3.02 -0.92
N LEU A 72 25.51 1.88 -0.89
CA LEU A 72 25.21 0.74 -1.77
C LEU A 72 23.81 0.16 -1.49
N ALA A 73 23.44 -0.03 -0.22
CA ALA A 73 22.11 -0.51 0.15
C ALA A 73 21.00 0.47 -0.27
N ILE A 74 21.20 1.77 -0.07
CA ILE A 74 20.26 2.82 -0.50
C ILE A 74 20.12 2.81 -2.03
N GLY A 75 21.24 2.71 -2.76
CA GLY A 75 21.23 2.64 -4.23
C GLY A 75 20.47 1.41 -4.73
N ALA A 76 20.72 0.23 -4.15
CA ALA A 76 20.01 -0.99 -4.48
C ALA A 76 18.50 -0.89 -4.22
N LEU A 77 18.10 -0.25 -3.11
CA LEU A 77 16.69 0.04 -2.82
C LEU A 77 16.09 1.02 -3.85
N GLY A 78 16.82 2.06 -4.25
CA GLY A 78 16.41 2.99 -5.29
C GLY A 78 16.16 2.29 -6.63
N VAL A 79 17.09 1.44 -7.09
CA VAL A 79 16.92 0.63 -8.30
C VAL A 79 15.73 -0.31 -8.17
N ARG A 80 15.58 -0.98 -7.02
CA ARG A 80 14.45 -1.88 -6.77
C ARG A 80 13.13 -1.13 -6.84
N GLN A 81 13.03 0.09 -6.31
CA GLN A 81 11.84 0.93 -6.43
C GLN A 81 11.55 1.32 -7.88
N LEU A 82 12.56 1.69 -8.66
CA LEU A 82 12.36 2.00 -10.10
C LEU A 82 11.85 0.82 -10.91
N ARG A 83 12.18 -0.41 -10.50
CA ARG A 83 11.69 -1.64 -11.14
C ARG A 83 10.28 -2.03 -10.70
N ARG A 84 9.74 -1.46 -9.61
CA ARG A 84 8.38 -1.78 -9.15
C ARG A 84 7.36 -1.17 -10.12
N ARG A 85 6.35 -1.97 -10.46
CA ARG A 85 5.18 -1.56 -11.21
C ARG A 85 3.94 -1.73 -10.33
N PRO A 86 3.66 -0.77 -9.43
CA PRO A 86 2.50 -0.88 -8.55
C PRO A 86 1.24 -0.99 -9.42
N ARG A 87 0.43 -2.01 -9.13
CA ARG A 87 -0.87 -2.21 -9.77
C ARG A 87 -1.97 -2.20 -8.73
N MET A 88 -3.09 -1.59 -9.09
CA MET A 88 -4.28 -1.63 -8.26
C MET A 88 -5.16 -2.79 -8.74
N PRO A 89 -5.72 -3.62 -7.83
CA PRO A 89 -6.64 -4.66 -8.24
C PRO A 89 -7.85 -4.04 -8.96
N GLU A 90 -8.49 -4.79 -9.85
CA GLU A 90 -9.73 -4.36 -10.51
C GLU A 90 -10.91 -4.40 -9.55
N VAL A 91 -11.00 -5.49 -8.78
CA VAL A 91 -12.05 -5.69 -7.80
C VAL A 91 -11.65 -4.98 -6.50
N ALA A 92 -12.58 -4.25 -5.89
CA ALA A 92 -12.39 -3.63 -4.59
C ALA A 92 -12.88 -4.56 -3.47
N VAL A 93 -14.05 -5.16 -3.68
CA VAL A 93 -14.65 -6.14 -2.77
C VAL A 93 -15.63 -7.03 -3.55
N ALA A 94 -15.65 -8.32 -3.23
CA ALA A 94 -16.67 -9.25 -3.72
C ALA A 94 -17.45 -9.82 -2.54
N ILE A 95 -18.76 -9.56 -2.50
CA ILE A 95 -19.69 -10.09 -1.52
C ILE A 95 -20.43 -11.25 -2.17
N THR A 96 -20.02 -12.47 -1.83
CA THR A 96 -20.69 -13.71 -2.23
C THR A 96 -21.81 -14.06 -1.23
N PRO A 97 -22.63 -15.08 -1.47
CA PRO A 97 -23.69 -15.46 -0.53
C PRO A 97 -23.16 -15.82 0.87
N THR A 98 -21.91 -16.28 0.99
CA THR A 98 -21.33 -16.77 2.25
C THR A 98 -20.09 -16.00 2.70
N THR A 99 -19.42 -15.25 1.82
CA THR A 99 -18.16 -14.58 2.13
C THR A 99 -18.05 -13.16 1.54
N VAL A 100 -17.18 -12.36 2.14
CA VAL A 100 -16.74 -11.04 1.71
C VAL A 100 -15.25 -11.13 1.44
N GLN A 101 -14.86 -11.01 0.19
CA GLN A 101 -13.48 -11.16 -0.27
C GLN A 101 -12.87 -9.78 -0.57
N PHE A 102 -11.72 -9.54 0.04
CA PHE A 102 -10.88 -8.37 -0.19
C PHE A 102 -9.61 -8.82 -0.91
N PRO A 103 -9.35 -8.32 -2.13
CA PRO A 103 -8.13 -8.67 -2.84
C PRO A 103 -6.90 -8.06 -2.17
N ALA A 104 -5.73 -8.61 -2.52
CA ALA A 104 -4.47 -8.06 -2.08
C ALA A 104 -4.26 -6.65 -2.68
N LEU A 105 -3.74 -5.73 -1.87
CA LEU A 105 -3.39 -4.38 -2.29
C LEU A 105 -1.88 -4.19 -2.15
N GLU A 106 -1.22 -3.86 -3.25
CA GLU A 106 0.18 -3.45 -3.21
C GLU A 106 0.28 -2.04 -2.63
N ARG A 107 1.06 -1.87 -1.55
CA ARG A 107 1.34 -0.53 -1.02
C ARG A 107 2.50 0.11 -1.79
N PRO A 108 2.45 1.44 -2.02
CA PRO A 108 3.49 2.15 -2.76
C PRO A 108 4.86 2.15 -2.06
N SER A 109 4.92 2.00 -0.74
CA SER A 109 6.18 2.07 0.00
C SER A 109 6.96 0.77 -0.08
N ALA A 110 8.26 0.87 -0.34
CA ALA A 110 9.20 -0.25 -0.26
C ALA A 110 9.26 -0.88 1.15
N PHE A 111 8.92 -0.09 2.17
CA PHE A 111 8.96 -0.46 3.58
C PHE A 111 7.59 -0.85 4.15
N ALA A 112 6.50 -0.58 3.43
CA ALA A 112 5.18 -1.00 3.88
C ALA A 112 4.89 -2.42 3.36
N PRO A 113 4.52 -3.37 4.24
CA PRO A 113 4.12 -4.70 3.80
C PRO A 113 2.91 -4.62 2.87
N ALA A 114 2.91 -5.46 1.84
CA ALA A 114 1.77 -5.64 0.96
C ALA A 114 0.55 -6.05 1.80
N VAL A 115 -0.59 -5.47 1.48
CA VAL A 115 -1.82 -5.77 2.16
C VAL A 115 -2.33 -7.08 1.57
N ARG A 116 -2.38 -8.13 2.38
CA ARG A 116 -2.78 -9.48 1.93
C ARG A 116 -4.25 -9.51 1.52
N ALA A 117 -4.57 -10.46 0.64
CA ALA A 117 -5.96 -10.82 0.40
C ALA A 117 -6.56 -11.37 1.70
N GLU A 118 -7.81 -11.01 1.97
CA GLU A 118 -8.55 -11.47 3.14
C GLU A 118 -9.92 -11.94 2.70
N GLU A 119 -10.37 -13.05 3.28
CA GLU A 119 -11.73 -13.55 3.11
C GLU A 119 -12.40 -13.60 4.47
N TRP A 120 -13.53 -12.92 4.57
CA TRP A 120 -14.33 -12.84 5.78
C TRP A 120 -15.67 -13.54 5.52
N PRO A 121 -16.26 -14.27 6.48
CA PRO A 121 -17.64 -14.73 6.39
C PRO A 121 -18.59 -13.54 6.24
N ARG A 122 -19.63 -13.70 5.44
CA ARG A 122 -20.70 -12.70 5.30
C ARG A 122 -21.44 -12.51 6.62
N GLU A 123 -21.75 -13.62 7.29
CA GLU A 123 -22.35 -13.62 8.62
C GLU A 123 -21.37 -12.99 9.63
N GLY A 124 -21.78 -11.87 10.23
CA GLY A 124 -20.95 -11.11 11.19
C GLY A 124 -19.99 -10.08 10.57
N THR A 125 -20.05 -9.86 9.26
CA THR A 125 -19.37 -8.71 8.62
C THR A 125 -20.36 -7.58 8.40
N LEU A 126 -20.03 -6.40 8.93
CA LEU A 126 -20.82 -5.18 8.77
C LEU A 126 -20.09 -4.18 7.87
N ALA A 127 -20.84 -3.41 7.10
CA ALA A 127 -20.32 -2.28 6.32
C ALA A 127 -21.00 -0.97 6.75
N GLU A 128 -20.20 0.08 6.87
CA GLU A 128 -20.65 1.43 7.21
C GLU A 128 -20.04 2.42 6.22
N ILE A 129 -20.84 3.35 5.68
CA ILE A 129 -20.30 4.48 4.91
C ILE A 129 -19.93 5.58 5.90
N ARG A 130 -18.63 5.86 6.01
CA ARG A 130 -18.15 7.02 6.75
C ARG A 130 -17.97 8.19 5.80
N PRO A 131 -18.64 9.32 6.05
CA PRO A 131 -18.50 10.50 5.21
C PRO A 131 -17.08 11.08 5.33
N ALA A 132 -16.66 11.80 4.29
CA ALA A 132 -15.48 12.63 4.35
C ALA A 132 -15.61 13.61 5.53
N SER A 133 -14.62 13.63 6.41
CA SER A 133 -14.63 14.52 7.58
C SER A 133 -13.19 14.83 8.00
N GLY A 134 -12.86 16.12 8.11
CA GLY A 134 -11.57 16.64 8.57
C GLY A 134 -10.33 16.01 7.93
N LEU A 135 -9.89 14.88 8.50
CA LEU A 135 -8.74 14.08 8.05
C LEU A 135 -9.06 13.12 6.90
N LEU A 136 -10.32 12.73 6.73
CA LEU A 136 -10.80 11.88 5.63
C LEU A 136 -11.18 12.77 4.45
N GLN A 137 -10.31 12.83 3.46
CA GLN A 137 -10.53 13.62 2.23
C GLN A 137 -11.61 13.01 1.32
N THR A 138 -11.99 11.75 1.52
CA THR A 138 -12.98 11.04 0.70
C THR A 138 -13.92 10.23 1.57
N ALA A 139 -15.16 10.00 1.13
CA ALA A 139 -16.04 9.04 1.77
C ALA A 139 -15.44 7.62 1.72
N LEU A 140 -15.58 6.85 2.80
CA LEU A 140 -15.02 5.50 2.93
C LEU A 140 -16.10 4.49 3.27
N VAL A 141 -16.10 3.35 2.58
CA VAL A 141 -16.82 2.15 3.03
C VAL A 141 -15.93 1.39 4.00
N VAL A 142 -16.37 1.30 5.25
CA VAL A 142 -15.66 0.65 6.34
C VAL A 142 -16.31 -0.70 6.61
N PHE A 143 -15.58 -1.77 6.32
CA PHE A 143 -15.95 -3.12 6.68
C PHE A 143 -15.38 -3.46 8.05
N THR A 144 -16.22 -3.95 8.96
CA THR A 144 -15.78 -4.43 10.27
C THR A 144 -16.30 -5.83 10.52
N ARG A 145 -15.44 -6.66 11.12
CA ARG A 145 -15.77 -8.00 11.57
C ARG A 145 -15.22 -8.22 12.96
N GLN A 146 -15.99 -8.89 13.80
CA GLN A 146 -15.53 -9.35 15.10
C GLN A 146 -15.06 -10.81 14.97
N ASP A 147 -13.77 -11.03 15.20
CA ASP A 147 -13.12 -12.34 15.12
C ASP A 147 -12.71 -12.74 16.55
N GLY A 148 -13.67 -13.33 17.29
CA GLY A 148 -13.56 -13.56 18.73
C GLY A 148 -13.36 -12.25 19.51
N ARG A 149 -12.17 -12.07 20.12
CA ARG A 149 -11.80 -10.86 20.87
C ARG A 149 -11.17 -9.75 20.00
N LYS A 150 -10.88 -10.02 18.72
CA LYS A 150 -10.20 -9.05 17.83
C LYS A 150 -11.19 -8.46 16.83
N ARG A 151 -11.35 -7.14 16.84
CA ARG A 151 -12.08 -6.41 15.80
C ARG A 151 -11.17 -6.20 14.59
N ARG A 152 -11.50 -6.82 13.46
CA ARG A 152 -10.85 -6.56 12.17
C ARG A 152 -11.58 -5.44 11.45
N ARG A 153 -10.81 -4.61 10.74
CA ARG A 153 -11.32 -3.46 9.99
C ARG A 153 -10.65 -3.37 8.62
N ARG A 154 -11.45 -3.18 7.58
CA ARG A 154 -11.03 -2.90 6.22
C ARG A 154 -11.74 -1.66 5.71
N THR A 155 -11.04 -0.88 4.88
CA THR A 155 -11.56 0.38 4.35
C THR A 155 -11.35 0.43 2.86
N VAL A 156 -12.38 0.83 2.14
CA VAL A 156 -12.38 1.05 0.69
C VAL A 156 -12.88 2.47 0.44
N SER A 157 -12.25 3.20 -0.48
CA SER A 157 -12.73 4.53 -0.85
C SER A 157 -14.03 4.40 -1.63
N ALA A 158 -15.09 5.04 -1.14
CA ALA A 158 -16.43 4.96 -1.70
C ALA A 158 -16.52 5.67 -3.07
N GLU A 159 -15.73 6.73 -3.25
CA GLU A 159 -15.69 7.51 -4.49
C GLU A 159 -15.00 6.78 -5.65
N ASN A 160 -14.18 5.77 -5.37
CA ASN A 160 -13.44 5.04 -6.40
C ASN A 160 -14.17 3.78 -6.89
N LEU A 161 -15.40 3.55 -6.46
CA LEU A 161 -16.19 2.38 -6.85
C LEU A 161 -17.00 2.66 -8.13
N ASP A 162 -17.20 1.60 -8.92
CA ASP A 162 -18.06 1.61 -10.11
C ASP A 162 -19.56 1.49 -9.78
N ILE A 163 -19.89 1.09 -8.55
CA ILE A 163 -21.25 0.98 -8.02
C ILE A 163 -21.49 1.94 -6.87
N ASP A 164 -22.77 2.25 -6.60
CA ASP A 164 -23.16 3.01 -5.41
C ASP A 164 -22.71 2.24 -4.14
N PRO A 165 -21.90 2.85 -3.25
CA PRO A 165 -21.46 2.23 -2.00
C PRO A 165 -22.62 1.80 -1.09
N ARG A 166 -23.83 2.36 -1.25
CA ARG A 166 -25.03 1.91 -0.53
C ARG A 166 -25.39 0.46 -0.85
N ASN A 167 -25.20 0.03 -2.11
CA ASN A 167 -25.44 -1.35 -2.52
C ASN A 167 -24.57 -2.35 -1.75
N LEU A 168 -23.36 -1.94 -1.31
CA LEU A 168 -22.49 -2.79 -0.49
C LEU A 168 -22.95 -2.88 0.96
N VAL A 169 -23.49 -1.78 1.51
CA VAL A 169 -24.05 -1.75 2.86
C VAL A 169 -25.34 -2.57 2.92
N ASP A 170 -26.22 -2.39 1.94
CA ASP A 170 -27.49 -3.10 1.83
C ASP A 170 -27.27 -4.61 1.63
N ALA A 171 -26.26 -4.99 0.85
CA ALA A 171 -25.87 -6.39 0.69
C ALA A 171 -25.46 -7.04 2.02
N LEU A 172 -24.91 -6.28 2.96
CA LEU A 172 -24.52 -6.78 4.29
C LEU A 172 -25.57 -6.54 5.37
N GLY A 173 -26.78 -6.09 4.99
CA GLY A 173 -27.92 -5.94 5.88
C GLY A 173 -27.98 -4.62 6.64
N GLY A 174 -27.10 -3.65 6.33
CA GLY A 174 -27.02 -2.35 6.99
C GLY A 174 -26.74 -2.41 8.51
N PRO A 175 -26.33 -1.30 9.14
CA PRO A 175 -26.39 -1.21 10.60
C PRO A 175 -27.86 -1.28 11.03
N GLN A 176 -28.23 -2.27 11.85
CA GLN A 176 -29.50 -2.23 12.54
C GLN A 176 -29.53 -0.94 13.39
N PRO A 177 -30.54 -0.07 13.22
CA PRO A 177 -30.71 1.05 14.12
C PRO A 177 -30.95 0.48 15.53
N THR A 178 -30.02 0.73 16.45
CA THR A 178 -30.24 0.59 17.88
C THR A 178 -31.06 1.76 18.39
#